data_AF-A0AAQ3G4H3-F1
#
_entry.id   AF-A0AAQ3G4H3-F1
#
_cell.length_a   1.000
_cell.length_b   1.000
_cell.length_c   1.000
_cell.angle_alpha   90.00
_cell.angle_beta   90.00
_cell.angle_gamma   90.00
#
_symmetry.space_group_name_H-M   'P 1'
#
loop_
_entity.id
_entity.type
_entity.pdbx_description
1 polymer ?
#
loop_
_entity_poly.entity_id
_entity_poly.type
_entity_poly.pdbx_seq_one_letter_code
_entity_poly.pdbx_strand_id
1 'polypeptide(L)'
;MAAIPVEYHGREQAYVKHIILKTYLQRLFMIIGRNETVINYVDCFAGPWSEESEDLRDTSIGISLKLMKDCAKSLEEVHGCKVKFRALYIEKNKEAFSKLKSFLDNDSSSCVAADCIQGDYTTKIPEIAAWASHNFTFFFIDPKGWRKVINAPVLAPLLALNKAEFLINLMYDFINRAMSMKAQQANVEDLLGKPISFSGKESATERQRIIVAQYRQAIGSLYGGRSAHVTVERPGMDRVLYFLIYLTRHPKGLIVFKEAAEQMHMIQRVSQFETKLRNQSSKRAPIDDLFGTIEEPPETTGAQDNRTLAKTYLLTKLSTSPMLIDNECWAGFLEETDLYPTDFQLAFKELVKDGKIYNLDNDVKSRTKKPVRPNWPRASERWALCAE
;
A
#
# COMPACT_ATOMS: atom_id res chain seq x y z
N MET A 1 -22.16 0.12 2.39
CA MET A 1 -20.82 -0.26 2.89
C MET A 1 -20.77 -1.77 2.89
N ALA A 2 -19.72 -2.38 2.33
CA ALA A 2 -19.66 -3.83 2.19
C ALA A 2 -19.16 -4.45 3.50
N ALA A 3 -20.00 -5.26 4.15
CA ALA A 3 -19.60 -6.11 5.26
C ALA A 3 -18.49 -7.08 4.82
N ILE A 4 -17.63 -7.51 5.75
CA ILE A 4 -16.62 -8.53 5.46
C ILE A 4 -17.34 -9.83 5.06
N PRO A 5 -16.99 -10.46 3.92
CA PRO A 5 -17.59 -11.72 3.53
C PRO A 5 -17.31 -12.82 4.57
N VAL A 6 -18.27 -13.72 4.76
CA VAL A 6 -18.22 -14.74 5.81
C VAL A 6 -17.03 -15.68 5.64
N GLU A 7 -16.56 -15.90 4.40
CA GLU A 7 -15.41 -16.77 4.09
C GLU A 7 -14.07 -16.22 4.61
N TYR A 8 -14.05 -14.94 4.98
CA TYR A 8 -12.88 -14.25 5.55
C TYR A 8 -12.94 -14.09 7.07
N HIS A 9 -13.97 -14.59 7.75
CA HIS A 9 -14.01 -14.57 9.22
C HIS A 9 -12.84 -15.39 9.80
N GLY A 10 -12.05 -14.79 10.70
CA GLY A 10 -10.80 -15.36 11.23
C GLY A 10 -9.57 -15.19 10.32
N ARG A 11 -9.75 -14.70 9.08
CA ARG A 11 -8.69 -14.33 8.13
C ARG A 11 -8.91 -12.91 7.58
N GLU A 12 -9.46 -12.01 8.37
CA GLU A 12 -9.80 -10.66 7.92
C GLU A 12 -8.57 -9.88 7.45
N GLN A 13 -7.38 -10.17 7.99
CA GLN A 13 -6.10 -9.64 7.51
C GLN A 13 -5.80 -10.01 6.04
N ALA A 14 -6.24 -11.19 5.58
CA ALA A 14 -6.07 -11.62 4.20
C ALA A 14 -7.08 -10.90 3.29
N TYR A 15 -8.31 -10.68 3.77
CA TYR A 15 -9.31 -9.87 3.05
C TYR A 15 -8.81 -8.46 2.79
N VAL A 16 -8.31 -7.78 3.83
CA VAL A 16 -7.75 -6.43 3.74
C VAL A 16 -6.62 -6.38 2.70
N LYS A 17 -5.73 -7.38 2.71
CA LYS A 17 -4.64 -7.52 1.75
C LYS A 17 -5.14 -7.74 0.31
N HIS A 18 -6.15 -8.58 0.13
CA HIS A 18 -6.75 -8.83 -1.19
C HIS A 18 -7.45 -7.59 -1.74
N ILE A 19 -8.15 -6.84 -0.89
CA ILE A 19 -8.85 -5.61 -1.28
C ILE A 19 -7.86 -4.50 -1.66
N ILE A 20 -6.79 -4.29 -0.90
CA ILE A 20 -5.79 -3.29 -1.27
C ILE A 20 -5.10 -3.68 -2.58
N LEU A 21 -4.69 -4.94 -2.71
CA LEU A 21 -4.05 -5.43 -3.94
C LEU A 21 -4.97 -5.22 -5.14
N LYS A 22 -6.24 -5.66 -5.04
CA LYS A 22 -7.23 -5.50 -6.11
C LYS A 22 -7.47 -4.03 -6.48
N THR A 23 -7.76 -3.19 -5.49
CA THR A 23 -8.14 -1.78 -5.73
C THR A 23 -6.97 -0.98 -6.30
N TYR A 24 -5.78 -1.20 -5.77
CA TYR A 24 -4.58 -0.50 -6.21
C TYR A 24 -4.08 -1.04 -7.56
N LEU A 25 -3.92 -2.35 -7.73
CA LEU A 25 -3.46 -2.93 -9.00
C LEU A 25 -4.38 -2.56 -10.16
N GLN A 26 -5.71 -2.53 -9.93
CA GLN A 26 -6.66 -2.13 -10.96
C GLN A 26 -6.37 -0.71 -11.43
N ARG A 27 -6.22 0.24 -10.48
CA ARG A 27 -5.90 1.63 -10.82
C ARG A 27 -4.55 1.75 -11.50
N LEU A 28 -3.54 1.01 -11.02
CA LEU A 28 -2.21 1.00 -11.60
C LEU A 28 -2.26 0.55 -13.06
N PHE A 29 -2.83 -0.64 -13.32
CA PHE A 29 -2.92 -1.20 -14.68
C PHE A 29 -3.72 -0.31 -15.62
N MET A 30 -4.81 0.30 -15.15
CA MET A 30 -5.60 1.24 -15.95
C MET A 30 -4.87 2.56 -16.26
N ILE A 31 -3.88 2.95 -15.45
CA ILE A 31 -3.05 4.14 -15.70
C ILE A 31 -1.90 3.80 -16.63
N ILE A 32 -1.14 2.74 -16.31
CA ILE A 32 0.05 2.32 -17.06
C ILE A 32 -0.33 1.81 -18.45
N GLY A 33 -1.42 1.04 -18.56
CA GLY A 33 -1.88 0.44 -19.81
C GLY A 33 -2.40 1.43 -20.85
N ARG A 34 -2.45 2.72 -20.53
CA ARG A 34 -2.70 3.78 -21.52
C ARG A 34 -1.47 4.10 -22.36
N ASN A 35 -0.28 3.85 -21.81
CA ASN A 35 0.99 4.23 -22.43
C ASN A 35 1.88 3.00 -22.72
N GLU A 36 1.75 1.93 -21.94
CA GLU A 36 2.52 0.70 -22.11
C GLU A 36 1.67 -0.36 -22.82
N THR A 37 2.26 -1.04 -23.81
CA THR A 37 1.63 -2.15 -24.53
C THR A 37 1.81 -3.50 -23.82
N VAL A 38 2.82 -3.60 -22.95
CA VAL A 38 3.11 -4.80 -22.16
C VAL A 38 3.28 -4.41 -20.70
N ILE A 39 2.55 -5.09 -19.82
CA ILE A 39 2.63 -4.91 -18.37
C ILE A 39 3.01 -6.25 -17.74
N ASN A 40 4.10 -6.25 -17.00
CA ASN A 40 4.55 -7.39 -16.22
C ASN A 40 4.02 -7.27 -14.78
N TYR A 41 3.57 -8.40 -14.22
CA TYR A 41 3.23 -8.58 -12.81
C TYR A 41 4.06 -9.74 -12.27
N VAL A 42 4.76 -9.54 -11.14
CA VAL A 42 5.57 -10.58 -10.50
C VAL A 42 5.09 -10.78 -9.08
N ASP A 43 4.59 -11.97 -8.76
CA ASP A 43 4.34 -12.40 -7.39
C ASP A 43 5.52 -13.23 -6.90
N CYS A 44 6.32 -12.63 -6.02
CA CYS A 44 7.56 -13.23 -5.51
C CYS A 44 7.30 -14.36 -4.51
N PHE A 45 6.08 -14.47 -3.97
CA PHE A 45 5.70 -15.44 -2.95
C PHE A 45 4.29 -15.97 -3.24
N ALA A 46 4.13 -16.59 -4.40
CA ALA A 46 2.84 -16.91 -4.97
C ALA A 46 2.07 -18.02 -4.24
N GLY A 47 2.69 -18.73 -3.29
CA GLY A 47 2.23 -20.04 -2.80
C GLY A 47 0.74 -20.21 -2.52
N PRO A 48 0.20 -21.44 -2.64
CA PRO A 48 -1.20 -21.73 -2.39
C PRO A 48 -1.47 -21.64 -0.89
N TRP A 49 -2.09 -20.56 -0.45
CA TRP A 49 -2.36 -20.30 0.96
C TRP A 49 -3.67 -20.92 1.44
N SER A 50 -3.72 -22.24 1.39
CA SER A 50 -4.45 -23.19 2.25
C SER A 50 -4.65 -24.48 1.45
N GLU A 51 -4.30 -25.62 2.04
CA GLU A 51 -4.56 -26.96 1.48
C GLU A 51 -6.06 -27.29 1.33
N GLU A 52 -6.96 -26.39 1.72
CA GLU A 52 -8.39 -26.65 1.85
C GLU A 52 -9.26 -26.19 0.65
N SER A 53 -8.72 -25.41 -0.30
CA SER A 53 -9.48 -25.04 -1.51
C SER A 53 -8.74 -25.54 -2.75
N GLU A 54 -9.32 -26.54 -3.42
CA GLU A 54 -8.86 -26.99 -4.76
C GLU A 54 -8.93 -25.85 -5.79
N ASP A 55 -9.80 -24.86 -5.56
CA ASP A 55 -9.91 -23.65 -6.37
C ASP A 55 -8.96 -22.55 -5.88
N LEU A 56 -7.84 -22.34 -6.58
CA LEU A 56 -6.90 -21.23 -6.35
C LEU A 56 -7.49 -19.82 -6.63
N ARG A 57 -8.80 -19.71 -6.82
CA ARG A 57 -9.52 -18.49 -7.25
C ARG A 57 -9.47 -17.37 -6.22
N ASP A 58 -9.45 -17.72 -4.93
CA ASP A 58 -9.40 -16.76 -3.81
C ASP A 58 -7.98 -16.44 -3.34
N THR A 59 -6.95 -16.93 -4.05
CA THR A 59 -5.55 -16.63 -3.77
C THR A 59 -5.07 -15.38 -4.51
N SER A 60 -3.90 -14.85 -4.14
CA SER A 60 -3.28 -13.73 -4.88
C SER A 60 -3.10 -14.03 -6.37
N ILE A 61 -2.90 -15.30 -6.73
CA ILE A 61 -2.81 -15.77 -8.12
C ILE A 61 -4.14 -15.58 -8.85
N GLY A 62 -5.23 -16.16 -8.34
CA GLY A 62 -6.55 -16.06 -8.97
C GLY A 62 -7.04 -14.62 -9.08
N ILE A 63 -6.82 -13.84 -8.02
CA ILE A 63 -7.19 -12.41 -7.98
C ILE A 63 -6.38 -11.62 -9.02
N SER A 64 -5.06 -11.82 -9.08
CA SER A 64 -4.21 -11.09 -10.03
C SER A 64 -4.53 -11.43 -11.48
N LEU A 65 -4.72 -12.72 -11.83
CA LEU A 65 -5.10 -13.14 -13.18
C LEU A 65 -6.45 -12.56 -13.61
N LYS A 66 -7.48 -12.69 -12.76
CA LYS A 66 -8.80 -12.13 -13.04
C LYS A 66 -8.72 -10.62 -13.26
N LEU A 67 -7.99 -9.93 -12.39
CA LEU A 67 -7.83 -8.49 -12.49
C LEU A 67 -7.10 -8.05 -13.76
N MET A 68 -6.05 -8.76 -14.17
CA MET A 68 -5.34 -8.48 -15.42
C MET A 68 -6.26 -8.66 -16.64
N LYS A 69 -7.09 -9.71 -16.68
CA LYS A 69 -8.08 -9.91 -17.75
C LYS A 69 -9.13 -8.80 -17.79
N ASP A 70 -9.69 -8.46 -16.64
CA ASP A 70 -10.70 -7.40 -16.52
C ASP A 70 -10.13 -6.03 -16.94
N CYS A 71 -8.87 -5.75 -16.56
CA CYS A 71 -8.18 -4.52 -16.96
C CYS A 71 -7.85 -4.50 -18.45
N ALA A 72 -7.38 -5.61 -19.03
CA ALA A 72 -7.09 -5.69 -20.46
C ALA A 72 -8.34 -5.38 -21.30
N LYS A 73 -9.47 -5.99 -20.94
CA LYS A 73 -10.76 -5.73 -21.58
C LYS A 73 -11.20 -4.28 -21.41
N SER A 74 -11.12 -3.75 -20.19
CA SER A 74 -11.53 -2.36 -19.90
C SER A 74 -10.67 -1.33 -20.63
N LEU A 75 -9.36 -1.59 -20.78
CA LEU A 75 -8.44 -0.71 -21.52
C LEU A 75 -8.76 -0.69 -23.02
N GLU A 76 -9.10 -1.83 -23.59
CA GLU A 76 -9.52 -1.91 -24.98
C GLU A 76 -10.87 -1.22 -25.22
N GLU A 77 -11.88 -1.48 -24.38
CA GLU A 77 -13.22 -0.92 -24.52
C GLU A 77 -13.28 0.59 -24.27
N VAL A 78 -12.59 1.09 -23.25
CA VAL A 78 -12.70 2.50 -22.81
C VAL A 78 -11.66 3.39 -23.48
N HIS A 79 -10.46 2.86 -23.76
CA HIS A 79 -9.33 3.65 -24.23
C HIS A 79 -8.79 3.21 -25.59
N GLY A 80 -9.30 2.11 -26.18
CA GLY A 80 -8.78 1.57 -27.43
C GLY A 80 -7.36 1.01 -27.31
N CYS A 81 -6.85 0.81 -26.09
CA CYS A 81 -5.49 0.39 -25.82
C CYS A 81 -5.43 -1.14 -25.69
N LYS A 82 -4.75 -1.81 -26.63
CA LYS A 82 -4.49 -3.25 -26.55
C LYS A 82 -3.24 -3.52 -25.73
N VAL A 83 -3.42 -4.07 -24.53
CA VAL A 83 -2.33 -4.36 -23.59
C VAL A 83 -2.20 -5.87 -23.38
N LYS A 84 -0.97 -6.36 -23.49
CA LYS A 84 -0.61 -7.74 -23.15
C LYS A 84 -0.07 -7.79 -21.73
N PHE A 85 -0.71 -8.57 -20.87
CA PHE A 85 -0.21 -8.82 -19.52
C PHE A 85 0.71 -10.04 -19.49
N ARG A 86 1.74 -9.97 -18.67
CA ARG A 86 2.65 -11.08 -18.37
C ARG A 86 2.71 -11.25 -16.86
N ALA A 87 2.37 -12.42 -16.36
CA ALA A 87 2.39 -12.74 -14.94
C ALA A 87 3.51 -13.75 -14.68
N LEU A 88 4.33 -13.51 -13.65
CA LEU A 88 5.36 -14.44 -13.20
C LEU A 88 5.15 -14.77 -11.72
N TYR A 89 5.00 -16.05 -11.42
CA TYR A 89 4.77 -16.55 -10.07
C TYR A 89 5.96 -17.36 -9.58
N ILE A 90 6.49 -17.02 -8.40
CA ILE A 90 7.62 -17.72 -7.79
C ILE A 90 7.13 -18.55 -6.60
N GLU A 91 7.44 -19.85 -6.64
CA GLU A 91 7.08 -20.79 -5.57
C GLU A 91 8.25 -21.72 -5.24
N LYS A 92 8.53 -21.87 -3.94
CA LYS A 92 9.65 -22.66 -3.43
C LYS A 92 9.29 -24.14 -3.25
N ASN A 93 8.10 -24.42 -2.73
CA ASN A 93 7.64 -25.78 -2.46
C ASN A 93 7.27 -26.49 -3.77
N LYS A 94 7.82 -27.68 -3.98
CA LYS A 94 7.67 -28.45 -5.22
C LYS A 94 6.21 -28.90 -5.48
N GLU A 95 5.49 -29.30 -4.46
CA GLU A 95 4.10 -29.78 -4.57
C GLU A 95 3.15 -28.61 -4.87
N ALA A 96 3.30 -27.52 -4.12
CA ALA A 96 2.62 -26.25 -4.36
C ALA A 96 2.89 -25.73 -5.78
N PHE A 97 4.15 -25.76 -6.23
CA PHE A 97 4.54 -25.39 -7.59
C PHE A 97 3.85 -26.26 -8.64
N SER A 98 3.74 -27.57 -8.40
CA SER A 98 3.08 -28.48 -9.34
C SER A 98 1.60 -28.15 -9.49
N LYS A 99 0.90 -27.85 -8.37
CA LYS A 99 -0.50 -27.38 -8.39
C LYS A 99 -0.65 -26.05 -9.12
N LEU A 100 0.24 -25.09 -8.84
CA LEU A 100 0.27 -23.79 -9.50
C LEU A 100 0.45 -23.95 -11.01
N LYS A 101 1.43 -24.74 -11.43
CA LYS A 101 1.71 -24.97 -12.84
C LYS A 101 0.50 -25.58 -13.55
N SER A 102 -0.10 -26.63 -12.99
CA SER A 102 -1.32 -27.23 -13.56
C SER A 102 -2.48 -26.24 -13.66
N PHE A 103 -2.63 -25.34 -12.69
CA PHE A 103 -3.65 -24.30 -12.73
C PHE A 103 -3.39 -23.26 -13.83
N LEU A 104 -2.14 -22.83 -14.01
CA LEU A 104 -1.76 -21.89 -15.07
C LEU A 104 -1.87 -22.51 -16.46
N ASP A 105 -1.46 -23.77 -16.63
CA ASP A 105 -1.54 -24.50 -17.89
C ASP A 105 -3.00 -24.68 -18.36
N ASN A 106 -3.95 -24.75 -17.42
CA ASN A 106 -5.38 -24.82 -17.70
C ASN A 106 -6.02 -23.45 -18.03
N ASP A 107 -5.35 -22.33 -17.75
CA ASP A 107 -5.86 -20.99 -18.02
C ASP A 107 -5.41 -20.47 -19.39
N SER A 108 -6.14 -20.86 -20.43
CA SER A 108 -5.87 -20.45 -21.81
C SER A 108 -6.47 -19.07 -22.13
N SER A 109 -5.91 -18.00 -21.58
CA SER A 109 -6.32 -16.62 -21.90
C SER A 109 -5.34 -15.93 -22.85
N SER A 110 -5.82 -15.39 -23.98
CA SER A 110 -4.95 -14.78 -25.00
C SER A 110 -4.31 -13.43 -24.58
N CYS A 111 -4.93 -12.72 -23.62
CA CYS A 111 -4.49 -11.40 -23.17
C CYS A 111 -3.51 -11.43 -21.98
N VAL A 112 -3.41 -12.55 -21.27
CA VAL A 112 -2.53 -12.72 -20.10
C VAL A 112 -1.66 -13.97 -20.31
N ALA A 113 -0.35 -13.78 -20.45
CA ALA A 113 0.61 -14.88 -20.42
C ALA A 113 1.06 -15.10 -18.97
N ALA A 114 0.90 -16.31 -18.43
CA ALA A 114 1.31 -16.63 -17.07
C ALA A 114 2.43 -17.68 -17.07
N ASP A 115 3.53 -17.35 -16.40
CA ASP A 115 4.69 -18.22 -16.21
C ASP A 115 4.92 -18.46 -14.71
N CYS A 116 5.60 -19.56 -14.37
CA CYS A 116 6.00 -19.83 -13.00
C CYS A 116 7.44 -20.36 -12.91
N ILE A 117 8.16 -19.95 -11.86
CA ILE A 117 9.53 -20.42 -11.55
C ILE A 117 9.52 -21.16 -10.22
N GLN A 118 10.05 -22.38 -10.23
CA GLN A 118 10.29 -23.14 -9.01
C GLN A 118 11.62 -22.69 -8.39
N GLY A 119 11.59 -22.25 -7.13
CA GLY A 119 12.80 -21.93 -6.39
C GLY A 119 12.60 -20.97 -5.24
N ASP A 120 13.67 -20.74 -4.48
CA ASP A 120 13.70 -19.67 -3.50
C ASP A 120 13.79 -18.33 -4.24
N TYR A 121 12.90 -17.40 -3.91
CA TYR A 121 12.90 -16.05 -4.45
C TYR A 121 14.31 -15.43 -4.44
N THR A 122 15.03 -15.55 -3.33
CA THR A 122 16.34 -14.91 -3.15
C THR A 122 17.39 -15.40 -4.15
N THR A 123 17.33 -16.67 -4.56
CA THR A 123 18.27 -17.25 -5.54
C THR A 123 17.83 -17.01 -6.99
N LYS A 124 16.56 -16.67 -7.20
CA LYS A 124 15.94 -16.43 -8.50
C LYS A 124 15.91 -14.97 -8.92
N ILE A 125 16.31 -14.03 -8.06
CA ILE A 125 16.34 -12.59 -8.35
C ILE A 125 17.01 -12.24 -9.69
N PRO A 126 18.18 -12.80 -10.07
CA PRO A 126 18.79 -12.50 -11.37
C PRO A 126 17.92 -12.95 -12.57
N GLU A 127 17.29 -14.11 -12.47
CA GLU A 127 16.39 -14.66 -13.49
C GLU A 127 15.11 -13.81 -13.61
N ILE A 128 14.54 -13.41 -12.46
CA ILE A 128 13.38 -12.51 -12.38
C ILE A 128 13.70 -11.14 -12.97
N ALA A 129 14.86 -10.57 -12.63
CA ALA A 129 15.31 -9.27 -13.14
C ALA A 129 15.47 -9.29 -14.67
N ALA A 130 16.07 -10.37 -15.21
CA ALA A 130 16.21 -10.56 -16.65
C ALA A 130 14.85 -10.62 -17.35
N TRP A 131 13.89 -11.40 -16.80
CA TRP A 131 12.53 -11.51 -17.34
C TRP A 131 11.76 -10.18 -17.32
N ALA A 132 12.03 -9.33 -16.32
CA ALA A 132 11.39 -8.03 -16.11
C ALA A 132 12.01 -6.86 -16.89
N SER A 133 13.23 -7.01 -17.40
CA SER A 133 14.10 -5.91 -17.85
C SER A 133 13.52 -4.94 -18.90
N HIS A 134 12.66 -5.39 -19.80
CA HIS A 134 12.22 -4.60 -20.96
C HIS A 134 10.90 -3.85 -20.81
N ASN A 135 10.04 -4.27 -19.88
CA ASN A 135 8.68 -3.75 -19.78
C ASN A 135 8.41 -3.23 -18.37
N PHE A 136 7.36 -2.40 -18.22
CA PHE A 136 6.92 -1.99 -16.90
C PHE A 136 6.59 -3.22 -16.05
N THR A 137 7.15 -3.29 -14.85
CA THR A 137 6.99 -4.44 -13.96
C THR A 137 6.53 -4.01 -12.58
N PHE A 138 5.40 -4.56 -12.14
CA PHE A 138 4.96 -4.45 -10.77
C PHE A 138 5.40 -5.69 -9.98
N PHE A 139 6.14 -5.48 -8.89
CA PHE A 139 6.60 -6.53 -7.99
C PHE A 139 5.77 -6.56 -6.71
N PHE A 140 5.13 -7.70 -6.47
CA PHE A 140 4.51 -8.02 -5.19
C PHE A 140 5.45 -8.91 -4.37
N ILE A 141 5.93 -8.40 -3.23
CA ILE A 141 6.92 -9.06 -2.38
C ILE A 141 6.29 -9.30 -1.01
N ASP A 142 5.72 -10.49 -0.82
CA ASP A 142 5.01 -10.87 0.41
C ASP A 142 5.64 -12.09 1.11
N PRO A 143 6.75 -11.92 1.82
CA PRO A 143 7.40 -13.05 2.45
C PRO A 143 6.64 -13.49 3.72
N LYS A 144 6.64 -14.81 4.03
CA LYS A 144 6.13 -15.34 5.31
C LYS A 144 6.98 -14.92 6.53
N GLY A 145 8.20 -14.42 6.28
CA GLY A 145 9.18 -14.06 7.28
C GLY A 145 10.04 -12.89 6.82
N TRP A 146 10.92 -12.40 7.69
CA TRP A 146 11.63 -11.13 7.45
C TRP A 146 13.15 -11.28 7.26
N ARG A 147 13.72 -12.47 7.53
CA ARG A 147 15.18 -12.67 7.57
C ARG A 147 15.77 -12.83 6.18
N LYS A 148 16.66 -11.91 5.77
CA LYS A 148 17.45 -11.99 4.51
C LYS A 148 16.62 -12.16 3.23
N VAL A 149 15.37 -11.69 3.25
CA VAL A 149 14.47 -11.81 2.09
C VAL A 149 14.22 -10.45 1.43
N ILE A 150 14.09 -9.41 2.25
CA ILE A 150 13.66 -8.07 1.84
C ILE A 150 14.66 -6.99 2.24
N ASN A 151 15.89 -7.37 2.62
CA ASN A 151 16.95 -6.40 2.89
C ASN A 151 17.43 -5.76 1.57
N ALA A 152 17.87 -4.51 1.67
CA ALA A 152 18.22 -3.68 0.52
C ALA A 152 19.24 -4.35 -0.44
N PRO A 153 20.30 -5.04 0.03
CA PRO A 153 21.26 -5.72 -0.86
C PRO A 153 20.65 -6.84 -1.71
N VAL A 154 19.71 -7.61 -1.14
CA VAL A 154 19.03 -8.69 -1.86
C VAL A 154 18.13 -8.11 -2.94
N LEU A 155 17.39 -7.05 -2.64
CA LEU A 155 16.49 -6.40 -3.59
C LEU A 155 17.20 -5.57 -4.65
N ALA A 156 18.49 -5.25 -4.47
CA ALA A 156 19.25 -4.33 -5.33
C ALA A 156 19.11 -4.61 -6.85
N PRO A 157 19.19 -5.86 -7.35
CA PRO A 157 19.05 -6.12 -8.78
C PRO A 157 17.66 -5.78 -9.32
N LEU A 158 16.61 -5.95 -8.51
CA LEU A 158 15.25 -5.58 -8.90
C LEU A 158 15.04 -4.07 -8.80
N LEU A 159 15.52 -3.44 -7.71
CA LEU A 159 15.41 -2.00 -7.49
C LEU A 159 16.11 -1.19 -8.59
N ALA A 160 17.17 -1.74 -9.19
CA ALA A 160 17.89 -1.15 -10.32
C ALA A 160 17.09 -1.09 -11.63
N LEU A 161 15.96 -1.82 -11.74
CA LEU A 161 15.11 -1.78 -12.94
C LEU A 161 14.45 -0.41 -13.08
N ASN A 162 14.57 0.22 -14.25
CA ASN A 162 14.09 1.58 -14.50
C ASN A 162 12.55 1.70 -14.43
N LYS A 163 11.84 0.75 -15.03
CA LYS A 163 10.36 0.72 -15.08
C LYS A 163 9.79 -0.29 -14.10
N ALA A 164 10.07 -0.11 -12.81
CA ALA A 164 9.59 -1.02 -11.78
C ALA A 164 8.91 -0.29 -10.62
N GLU A 165 7.82 -0.86 -10.14
CA GLU A 165 7.15 -0.47 -8.89
C GLU A 165 7.08 -1.66 -7.95
N PHE A 166 7.09 -1.40 -6.65
CA PHE A 166 7.18 -2.45 -5.63
C PHE A 166 6.13 -2.27 -4.56
N LEU A 167 5.51 -3.36 -4.15
CA LEU A 167 4.72 -3.45 -2.93
C LEU A 167 5.31 -4.55 -2.05
N ILE A 168 5.96 -4.14 -0.98
CA ILE A 168 6.75 -5.00 -0.09
C ILE A 168 6.05 -5.12 1.26
N ASN A 169 5.76 -6.34 1.67
CA ASN A 169 5.24 -6.61 3.00
C ASN A 169 6.38 -6.67 4.04
N LEU A 170 6.39 -5.71 4.96
CA LEU A 170 7.28 -5.65 6.11
C LEU A 170 6.55 -6.16 7.36
N MET A 171 6.81 -7.41 7.76
CA MET A 171 6.16 -8.04 8.91
C MET A 171 6.64 -7.47 10.25
N TYR A 172 6.11 -6.31 10.63
CA TYR A 172 6.48 -5.57 11.83
C TYR A 172 6.41 -6.39 13.11
N ASP A 173 5.35 -7.20 13.29
CA ASP A 173 5.17 -7.94 14.54
C ASP A 173 6.33 -8.90 14.82
N PHE A 174 6.91 -9.49 13.78
CA PHE A 174 8.07 -10.36 13.91
C PHE A 174 9.36 -9.58 14.17
N ILE A 175 9.54 -8.43 13.52
CA ILE A 175 10.70 -7.56 13.72
C ILE A 175 10.71 -7.01 15.15
N ASN A 176 9.56 -6.53 15.63
CA ASN A 176 9.43 -5.99 16.98
C ASN A 176 9.74 -7.06 18.06
N ARG A 177 9.34 -8.31 17.85
CA ARG A 177 9.73 -9.43 18.73
C ARG A 177 11.22 -9.74 18.64
N ALA A 178 11.79 -9.73 17.42
CA ALA A 178 13.19 -10.02 17.19
C ALA A 178 14.13 -8.98 17.82
N MET A 179 13.72 -7.71 17.89
CA MET A 179 14.48 -6.64 18.54
C MET A 179 14.73 -6.90 20.03
N SER A 180 13.83 -7.61 20.71
CA SER A 180 14.01 -7.99 22.12
C SER A 180 14.98 -9.17 22.30
N MET A 181 15.44 -9.80 21.22
CA MET A 181 16.32 -10.97 21.23
C MET A 181 17.72 -10.59 20.76
N LYS A 182 18.72 -10.65 21.65
CA LYS A 182 20.13 -10.35 21.30
C LYS A 182 20.64 -11.14 20.09
N ALA A 183 20.27 -12.41 19.98
CA ALA A 183 20.66 -13.28 18.86
C ALA A 183 20.11 -12.85 17.48
N GLN A 184 19.13 -11.94 17.44
CA GLN A 184 18.50 -11.49 16.20
C GLN A 184 18.85 -10.05 15.83
N GLN A 185 19.60 -9.33 16.67
CA GLN A 185 19.99 -7.94 16.41
C GLN A 185 20.67 -7.80 15.05
N ALA A 186 21.71 -8.59 14.78
CA ALA A 186 22.43 -8.56 13.50
C ALA A 186 21.51 -8.76 12.27
N ASN A 187 20.46 -9.59 12.37
CA ASN A 187 19.51 -9.78 11.28
C ASN A 187 18.58 -8.56 11.09
N VAL A 188 18.23 -7.86 12.17
CA VAL A 188 17.44 -6.64 12.08
C VAL A 188 18.28 -5.49 11.54
N GLU A 189 19.55 -5.39 11.93
CA GLU A 189 20.47 -4.39 11.39
C GLU A 189 20.71 -4.58 9.89
N ASP A 190 20.86 -5.83 9.44
CA ASP A 190 20.96 -6.17 8.01
C ASP A 190 19.69 -5.77 7.24
N LEU A 191 18.50 -5.99 7.83
CA LEU A 191 17.23 -5.57 7.24
C LEU A 191 17.10 -4.05 7.14
N LEU A 192 17.46 -3.33 8.20
CA LEU A 192 17.33 -1.87 8.29
C LEU A 192 18.53 -1.11 7.69
N GLY A 193 19.58 -1.83 7.28
CA GLY A 193 20.84 -1.30 6.75
C GLY A 193 21.73 -0.58 7.77
N LYS A 194 21.27 -0.39 9.02
CA LYS A 194 22.00 0.30 10.09
C LYS A 194 21.60 -0.23 11.47
N PRO A 195 22.47 -0.12 12.48
CA PRO A 195 22.12 -0.40 13.86
C PRO A 195 21.01 0.54 14.35
N ILE A 196 20.08 -0.01 15.14
CA ILE A 196 19.00 0.76 15.76
C ILE A 196 19.03 0.55 17.28
N SER A 197 19.11 1.64 18.01
CA SER A 197 19.07 1.66 19.47
C SER A 197 17.94 2.56 19.94
N PHE A 198 17.07 2.04 20.80
CA PHE A 198 16.03 2.83 21.46
C PHE A 198 16.52 3.28 22.83
N SER A 199 16.23 4.52 23.20
CA SER A 199 16.56 5.08 24.52
C SER A 199 15.65 4.53 25.64
N GLY A 200 14.55 3.86 25.27
CA GLY A 200 13.57 3.30 26.19
C GLY A 200 12.49 4.29 26.63
N LYS A 201 12.60 5.55 26.18
CA LYS A 201 11.61 6.62 26.44
C LYS A 201 10.59 6.75 25.32
N GLU A 202 10.82 6.10 24.19
CA GLU A 202 9.96 6.18 23.02
C GLU A 202 8.66 5.39 23.22
N SER A 203 7.55 6.02 22.85
CA SER A 203 6.25 5.37 22.73
C SER A 203 6.27 4.26 21.66
N ALA A 204 5.29 3.36 21.72
CA ALA A 204 5.15 2.29 20.73
C ALA A 204 5.02 2.84 19.28
N THR A 205 4.31 3.96 19.12
CA THR A 205 4.10 4.62 17.83
C THR A 205 5.39 5.27 17.30
N GLU A 206 6.19 5.89 18.16
CA GLU A 206 7.49 6.45 17.76
C GLU A 206 8.45 5.36 17.30
N ARG A 207 8.51 4.24 18.03
CA ARG A 207 9.34 3.08 17.64
C ARG A 207 8.94 2.52 16.28
N GLN A 208 7.64 2.42 16.01
CA GLN A 208 7.11 2.01 14.71
C GLN A 208 7.58 2.95 13.60
N ARG A 209 7.42 4.27 13.80
CA ARG A 209 7.83 5.28 12.81
C ARG A 209 9.32 5.21 12.51
N ILE A 210 10.17 5.09 13.53
CA ILE A 210 11.63 5.00 13.36
C ILE A 210 12.00 3.78 12.51
N ILE A 211 11.43 2.60 12.83
CA ILE A 211 11.72 1.35 12.09
C ILE A 211 11.31 1.47 10.62
N VAL A 212 10.10 1.95 10.35
CA VAL A 212 9.60 2.11 8.98
C VAL A 212 10.39 3.15 8.20
N ALA A 213 10.71 4.29 8.83
CA ALA A 213 11.50 5.35 8.21
C ALA A 213 12.90 4.86 7.84
N GLN A 214 13.57 4.12 8.74
CA GLN A 214 14.90 3.59 8.50
C GLN A 214 14.91 2.55 7.36
N TYR A 215 13.93 1.64 7.34
CA TYR A 215 13.78 0.68 6.25
C TYR A 215 13.51 1.36 4.90
N ARG A 216 12.59 2.35 4.88
CA ARG A 216 12.30 3.17 3.68
C ARG A 216 13.54 3.92 3.20
N GLN A 217 14.34 4.46 4.11
CA GLN A 217 15.59 5.15 3.76
C GLN A 217 16.60 4.17 3.15
N ALA A 218 16.78 2.99 3.73
CA ALA A 218 17.70 1.98 3.24
C ALA A 218 17.37 1.55 1.80
N ILE A 219 16.10 1.22 1.54
CA ILE A 219 15.66 0.82 0.20
C ILE A 219 15.59 2.00 -0.77
N GLY A 220 15.09 3.14 -0.31
CA GLY A 220 14.97 4.36 -1.11
C GLY A 220 16.32 4.84 -1.65
N SER A 221 17.40 4.65 -0.87
CA SER A 221 18.75 5.00 -1.31
C SER A 221 19.24 4.21 -2.52
N LEU A 222 18.83 2.94 -2.67
CA LEU A 222 19.17 2.12 -3.83
C LEU A 222 18.19 2.32 -4.99
N TYR A 223 16.92 2.53 -4.68
CA TYR A 223 15.86 2.66 -5.69
C TYR A 223 15.90 4.03 -6.39
N GLY A 224 16.25 5.11 -5.68
CA GLY A 224 16.29 6.46 -6.26
C GLY A 224 14.89 6.96 -6.68
N GLY A 225 13.86 6.60 -5.92
CA GLY A 225 12.47 6.96 -6.17
C GLY A 225 11.72 7.32 -4.90
N ARG A 226 10.40 7.42 -5.00
CA ARG A 226 9.50 7.80 -3.92
C ARG A 226 9.02 6.57 -3.15
N SER A 227 8.69 6.75 -1.87
CA SER A 227 8.16 5.69 -1.03
C SER A 227 6.95 6.14 -0.20
N ALA A 228 5.99 5.23 0.00
CA ALA A 228 4.89 5.40 0.95
C ALA A 228 4.70 4.09 1.73
N HIS A 229 3.93 4.16 2.81
CA HIS A 229 3.53 2.96 3.53
C HIS A 229 2.07 3.00 3.97
N VAL A 230 1.55 1.81 4.26
CA VAL A 230 0.23 1.58 4.87
C VAL A 230 0.38 0.63 6.03
N THR A 231 -0.28 0.95 7.14
CA THR A 231 -0.31 0.13 8.34
C THR A 231 -1.46 -0.86 8.25
N VAL A 232 -1.16 -2.16 8.40
CA VAL A 232 -2.17 -3.19 8.57
C VAL A 232 -2.17 -3.68 10.00
N GLU A 233 -3.34 -3.59 10.63
CA GLU A 233 -3.53 -3.97 12.03
C GLU A 233 -4.17 -5.34 12.15
N ARG A 234 -3.97 -5.97 13.30
CA ARG A 234 -4.58 -7.27 13.59
C ARG A 234 -6.09 -7.09 13.81
N PRO A 235 -6.95 -7.93 13.22
CA PRO A 235 -8.38 -7.85 13.46
C PRO A 235 -8.71 -7.98 14.95
N GLY A 236 -9.53 -7.07 15.48
CA GLY A 236 -9.94 -7.05 16.88
C GLY A 236 -8.86 -6.71 17.91
N MET A 237 -7.65 -6.34 17.50
CA MET A 237 -6.58 -5.87 18.39
C MET A 237 -6.00 -4.57 17.84
N ASP A 238 -5.79 -3.58 18.71
CA ASP A 238 -5.13 -2.31 18.34
C ASP A 238 -3.60 -2.49 18.24
N ARG A 239 -3.16 -3.46 17.42
CA ARG A 239 -1.76 -3.85 17.25
C ARG A 239 -1.42 -3.99 15.76
N VAL A 240 -0.36 -3.32 15.35
CA VAL A 240 0.19 -3.42 14.00
C VAL A 240 0.71 -4.84 13.74
N LEU A 241 0.23 -5.44 12.66
CA LEU A 241 0.67 -6.74 12.19
C LEU A 241 1.84 -6.59 11.22
N TYR A 242 1.65 -5.77 10.17
CA TYR A 242 2.65 -5.51 9.15
C TYR A 242 2.45 -4.14 8.47
N PHE A 243 3.48 -3.70 7.76
CA PHE A 243 3.42 -2.53 6.89
C PHE A 243 3.53 -2.94 5.43
N LEU A 244 2.72 -2.35 4.57
CA LEU A 244 2.88 -2.45 3.13
C LEU A 244 3.67 -1.24 2.66
N ILE A 245 4.92 -1.46 2.26
CA ILE A 245 5.82 -0.44 1.75
C ILE A 245 5.70 -0.40 0.24
N TYR A 246 5.36 0.76 -0.29
CA TYR A 246 5.18 1.00 -1.70
C TYR A 246 6.31 1.87 -2.25
N LEU A 247 6.88 1.50 -3.40
CA LEU A 247 7.93 2.22 -4.08
C LEU A 247 7.52 2.53 -5.51
N THR A 248 7.72 3.78 -5.92
CA THR A 248 7.44 4.24 -7.29
C THR A 248 8.38 5.38 -7.68
N ARG A 249 8.76 5.45 -8.96
CA ARG A 249 9.47 6.62 -9.51
C ARG A 249 8.52 7.70 -10.03
N HIS A 250 7.22 7.44 -10.06
CA HIS A 250 6.25 8.35 -10.63
C HIS A 250 5.38 8.97 -9.53
N PRO A 251 5.27 10.33 -9.44
CA PRO A 251 4.51 10.99 -8.38
C PRO A 251 3.04 10.54 -8.35
N LYS A 252 2.42 10.39 -9.52
CA LYS A 252 1.04 9.89 -9.64
C LYS A 252 0.84 8.50 -9.04
N GLY A 253 1.85 7.62 -9.12
CA GLY A 253 1.78 6.30 -8.50
C GLY A 253 1.61 6.40 -7.00
N LEU A 254 2.37 7.30 -6.36
CA LEU A 254 2.32 7.54 -4.92
C LEU A 254 0.96 8.10 -4.49
N ILE A 255 0.43 9.07 -5.25
CA ILE A 255 -0.86 9.70 -4.99
C ILE A 255 -1.98 8.65 -5.06
N VAL A 256 -2.02 7.87 -6.13
CA VAL A 256 -3.04 6.83 -6.34
C VAL A 256 -2.95 5.74 -5.29
N PHE A 257 -1.73 5.37 -4.88
CA PHE A 257 -1.51 4.43 -3.78
C PHE A 257 -2.05 4.97 -2.46
N LYS A 258 -1.74 6.22 -2.09
CA LYS A 258 -2.27 6.85 -0.87
C LYS A 258 -3.78 7.03 -0.90
N GLU A 259 -4.39 7.32 -2.05
CA GLU A 259 -5.85 7.34 -2.20
C GLU A 259 -6.48 5.95 -2.00
N ALA A 260 -5.85 4.88 -2.49
CA ALA A 260 -6.31 3.51 -2.26
C ALA A 260 -6.11 3.08 -0.79
N ALA A 261 -4.99 3.48 -0.19
CA ALA A 261 -4.68 3.23 1.20
C ALA A 261 -5.68 3.88 2.17
N GLU A 262 -6.11 5.11 1.89
CA GLU A 262 -7.10 5.82 2.70
C GLU A 262 -8.44 5.07 2.75
N GLN A 263 -8.90 4.56 1.60
CA GLN A 263 -10.11 3.75 1.51
C GLN A 263 -9.97 2.45 2.32
N MET A 264 -8.81 1.82 2.26
CA MET A 264 -8.51 0.61 3.02
C MET A 264 -8.46 0.88 4.53
N HIS A 265 -7.87 1.99 4.96
CA HIS A 265 -7.84 2.36 6.38
C HIS A 265 -9.25 2.54 6.96
N MET A 266 -10.19 3.05 6.17
CA MET A 266 -11.61 3.07 6.56
C MET A 266 -12.21 1.67 6.71
N ILE A 267 -11.93 0.77 5.75
CA ILE A 267 -12.41 -0.63 5.81
C ILE A 267 -11.83 -1.37 7.02
N GLN A 268 -10.53 -1.18 7.30
CA GLN A 268 -9.86 -1.80 8.46
C GLN A 268 -10.50 -1.34 9.78
N ARG A 269 -10.81 -0.05 9.92
CA ARG A 269 -11.50 0.47 11.12
C ARG A 269 -12.87 -0.14 11.31
N VAL A 270 -13.67 -0.22 10.24
CA VAL A 270 -14.98 -0.88 10.29
C VAL A 270 -14.83 -2.35 10.67
N SER A 271 -13.85 -3.05 10.07
CA SER A 271 -13.54 -4.44 10.40
C SER A 271 -13.18 -4.62 11.88
N GLN A 272 -12.31 -3.76 12.41
CA GLN A 272 -11.93 -3.82 13.83
C GLN A 272 -13.12 -3.61 14.76
N PHE A 273 -13.97 -2.65 14.44
CA PHE A 273 -15.19 -2.38 15.20
C PHE A 273 -16.15 -3.58 15.17
N GLU A 274 -16.40 -4.16 13.98
CA GLU A 274 -17.22 -5.37 13.84
C GLU A 274 -16.62 -6.57 14.62
N THR A 275 -15.31 -6.78 14.56
CA THR A 275 -14.65 -7.85 15.32
C THR A 275 -14.73 -7.62 16.84
N LYS A 276 -14.57 -6.37 17.31
CA LYS A 276 -14.73 -6.01 18.73
C LYS A 276 -16.15 -6.31 19.22
N LEU A 277 -17.17 -5.89 18.47
CA LEU A 277 -18.58 -6.18 18.74
C LEU A 277 -18.86 -7.69 18.78
N ARG A 278 -18.34 -8.46 17.82
CA ARG A 278 -18.50 -9.93 17.80
C ARG A 278 -17.84 -10.60 19.00
N ASN A 279 -16.64 -10.15 19.39
CA ASN A 279 -15.92 -10.66 20.56
C ASN A 279 -16.64 -10.30 21.88
N GLN A 280 -17.25 -9.11 21.97
CA GLN A 280 -18.10 -8.74 23.11
C GLN A 280 -19.38 -9.59 23.15
N SER A 281 -20.01 -9.83 22.00
CA SER A 281 -21.25 -10.61 21.89
C SER A 281 -21.05 -12.09 22.20
N SER A 282 -19.91 -12.68 21.82
CA SER A 282 -19.58 -14.09 22.06
C SER A 282 -19.05 -14.37 23.47
N LYS A 283 -18.57 -13.35 24.20
CA LYS A 283 -18.15 -13.45 25.60
C LYS A 283 -19.28 -13.22 26.60
N ARG A 284 -20.48 -12.79 26.15
CA ARG A 284 -21.65 -12.62 27.02
C ARG A 284 -22.33 -13.97 27.26
N ALA A 285 -22.07 -14.56 28.44
CA ALA A 285 -22.95 -15.55 29.04
C ALA A 285 -24.29 -14.87 29.43
N PRO A 286 -25.40 -15.61 29.53
CA PRO A 286 -26.72 -15.03 29.72
C PRO A 286 -26.92 -14.71 31.21
N ILE A 287 -26.53 -13.52 31.67
CA ILE A 287 -27.13 -12.75 32.77
C ILE A 287 -26.39 -11.41 32.85
N ASP A 288 -27.18 -10.33 32.80
CA ASP A 288 -26.87 -8.94 33.14
C ASP A 288 -25.64 -8.26 32.53
N ASP A 289 -25.87 -7.56 31.43
CA ASP A 289 -25.22 -6.27 31.20
C ASP A 289 -26.16 -5.32 30.43
N LEU A 290 -27.21 -4.87 31.13
CA LEU A 290 -28.20 -3.91 30.65
C LEU A 290 -27.67 -2.46 30.58
N PHE A 291 -26.37 -2.26 30.88
CA PHE A 291 -25.67 -0.96 30.88
C PHE A 291 -24.44 -0.93 29.98
N GLY A 292 -24.24 -1.95 29.13
CA GLY A 292 -23.18 -1.91 28.13
C GLY A 292 -23.40 -0.72 27.19
N THR A 293 -22.52 0.28 27.26
CA THR A 293 -22.48 1.40 26.33
C THR A 293 -22.55 0.84 24.92
N ILE A 294 -23.55 1.27 24.15
CA ILE A 294 -23.53 1.10 22.70
C ILE A 294 -22.28 1.87 22.26
N GLU A 295 -21.18 1.16 22.02
CA GLU A 295 -20.01 1.76 21.40
C GLU A 295 -20.51 2.24 20.04
N GLU A 296 -20.76 3.55 19.92
CA GLU A 296 -20.97 4.17 18.62
C GLU A 296 -19.74 3.88 17.75
N PRO A 297 -19.90 3.73 16.42
CA PRO A 297 -18.76 3.58 15.55
C PRO A 297 -17.75 4.69 15.88
N PRO A 298 -16.47 4.36 16.12
CA PRO A 298 -15.53 5.32 16.68
C PRO A 298 -15.53 6.59 15.83
N GLU A 299 -15.86 7.72 16.44
CA GLU A 299 -15.57 9.02 15.85
C GLU A 299 -14.09 9.05 15.45
N THR A 300 -13.79 9.79 14.38
CA THR A 300 -12.45 9.90 13.81
C THR A 300 -11.50 10.68 14.73
N THR A 301 -11.19 10.17 15.92
CA THR A 301 -10.32 10.80 16.91
C THR A 301 -8.93 11.10 16.32
N GLY A 302 -8.40 10.22 15.46
CA GLY A 302 -7.15 10.49 14.72
C GLY A 302 -7.27 11.45 13.52
N ALA A 303 -8.47 11.75 13.00
CA ALA A 303 -8.61 12.65 11.85
C ALA A 303 -8.54 14.12 12.24
N GLN A 304 -8.94 14.46 13.47
CA GLN A 304 -8.81 15.83 14.00
C GLN A 304 -7.32 16.20 14.17
N ASP A 305 -6.52 15.28 14.69
CA ASP A 305 -5.07 15.44 14.84
C ASP A 305 -4.35 15.48 13.49
N ASN A 306 -4.65 14.55 12.57
CA ASN A 306 -4.07 14.54 11.22
C ASN A 306 -4.38 15.82 10.45
N ARG A 307 -5.61 16.35 10.56
CA ARG A 307 -5.97 17.61 9.92
C ARG A 307 -5.19 18.78 10.50
N THR A 308 -4.99 18.81 11.81
CA THR A 308 -4.19 19.84 12.48
C THR A 308 -2.73 19.77 12.03
N LEU A 309 -2.15 18.57 11.95
CA LEU A 309 -0.81 18.35 11.42
C LEU A 309 -0.69 18.80 9.95
N ALA A 310 -1.67 18.46 9.11
CA ALA A 310 -1.71 18.90 7.72
C ALA A 310 -1.73 20.44 7.62
N LYS A 311 -2.54 21.13 8.43
CA LYS A 311 -2.57 22.60 8.46
C LYS A 311 -1.22 23.19 8.85
N THR A 312 -0.62 22.72 9.93
CA THR A 312 0.68 23.20 10.41
C THR A 312 1.76 22.97 9.35
N TYR A 313 1.75 21.82 8.69
CA TYR A 313 2.65 21.54 7.57
C TYR A 313 2.44 22.50 6.40
N LEU A 314 1.19 22.74 5.98
CA LEU A 314 0.91 23.67 4.88
C LEU A 314 1.34 25.10 5.19
N LEU A 315 1.14 25.57 6.43
CA LEU A 315 1.55 26.91 6.86
C LEU A 315 3.08 27.07 6.92
N THR A 316 3.82 25.98 7.14
CA THR A 316 5.29 26.01 7.13
C THR A 316 5.88 25.89 5.72
N LYS A 317 5.17 25.23 4.78
CA LYS A 317 5.61 25.04 3.39
C LYS A 317 5.22 26.18 2.46
N LEU A 318 4.02 26.73 2.62
CA LEU A 318 3.57 27.87 1.82
C LEU A 318 4.25 29.14 2.31
N SER A 319 4.41 30.10 1.40
CA SER A 319 4.92 31.43 1.69
C SER A 319 4.03 32.48 1.04
N THR A 320 4.34 33.76 1.21
CA THR A 320 3.69 34.84 0.45
C THR A 320 4.01 34.77 -1.05
N SER A 321 5.10 34.09 -1.43
CA SER A 321 5.38 33.78 -2.83
C SER A 321 4.56 32.56 -3.29
N PRO A 322 3.84 32.66 -4.42
CA PRO A 322 2.98 31.57 -4.89
C PRO A 322 3.76 30.29 -5.22
N MET A 323 3.33 29.18 -4.64
CA MET A 323 3.85 27.84 -4.91
C MET A 323 2.90 27.10 -5.85
N LEU A 324 3.44 26.52 -6.93
CA LEU A 324 2.69 25.65 -7.82
C LEU A 324 2.49 24.28 -7.17
N ILE A 325 1.23 23.85 -7.00
CA ILE A 325 0.88 22.53 -6.48
C ILE A 325 0.55 21.61 -7.65
N ASP A 326 1.59 20.99 -8.21
CA ASP A 326 1.48 19.93 -9.20
C ASP A 326 1.56 18.53 -8.57
N ASN A 327 1.64 17.48 -9.40
CA ASN A 327 1.75 16.10 -8.91
C ASN A 327 3.05 15.87 -8.11
N GLU A 328 4.16 16.52 -8.48
CA GLU A 328 5.45 16.34 -7.80
C GLU A 328 5.41 16.96 -6.39
N CYS A 329 4.88 18.18 -6.29
CA CYS A 329 4.66 18.88 -5.04
C CYS A 329 3.69 18.12 -4.13
N TRP A 330 2.53 17.71 -4.68
CA TRP A 330 1.52 16.97 -3.92
C TRP A 330 2.03 15.60 -3.46
N ALA A 331 2.78 14.87 -4.29
CA ALA A 331 3.42 13.62 -3.88
C ALA A 331 4.45 13.86 -2.77
N GLY A 332 5.21 14.95 -2.84
CA GLY A 332 6.13 15.37 -1.77
C GLY A 332 5.44 15.55 -0.42
N PHE A 333 4.28 16.22 -0.39
CA PHE A 333 3.51 16.40 0.85
C PHE A 333 3.10 15.08 1.48
N LEU A 334 2.60 14.14 0.66
CA LEU A 334 2.16 12.81 1.13
C LEU A 334 3.33 11.94 1.59
N GLU A 335 4.50 12.09 0.96
CA GLU A 335 5.71 11.33 1.28
C GLU A 335 6.38 11.81 2.57
N GLU A 336 6.47 13.13 2.76
CA GLU A 336 7.12 13.75 3.93
C GLU A 336 6.30 13.60 5.22
N THR A 337 4.98 13.65 5.11
CA THR A 337 4.08 13.65 6.28
C THR A 337 3.44 12.30 6.58
N ASP A 338 3.49 11.39 5.62
CA ASP A 338 2.73 10.13 5.59
C ASP A 338 1.19 10.28 5.73
N LEU A 339 0.65 11.51 5.65
CA LEU A 339 -0.78 11.80 5.69
C LEU A 339 -1.50 11.38 4.40
N TYR A 340 -2.83 11.39 4.43
CA TYR A 340 -3.65 11.00 3.30
C TYR A 340 -4.15 12.20 2.47
N PRO A 341 -4.55 11.99 1.21
CA PRO A 341 -5.01 13.07 0.36
C PRO A 341 -6.20 13.84 0.94
N THR A 342 -7.14 13.19 1.62
CA THR A 342 -8.30 13.89 2.20
C THR A 342 -7.89 14.80 3.36
N ASP A 343 -6.88 14.43 4.15
CA ASP A 343 -6.35 15.27 5.23
C ASP A 343 -5.89 16.64 4.69
N PHE A 344 -5.10 16.63 3.60
CA PHE A 344 -4.66 17.86 2.94
C PHE A 344 -5.82 18.61 2.29
N GLN A 345 -6.72 17.93 1.57
CA GLN A 345 -7.87 18.59 0.94
C GLN A 345 -8.73 19.34 1.95
N LEU A 346 -8.97 18.76 3.13
CA LEU A 346 -9.71 19.40 4.21
C LEU A 346 -8.91 20.53 4.85
N ALA A 347 -7.61 20.35 5.07
CA ALA A 347 -6.72 21.40 5.57
C ALA A 347 -6.71 22.64 4.65
N PHE A 348 -6.57 22.45 3.34
CA PHE A 348 -6.67 23.53 2.35
C PHE A 348 -8.02 24.24 2.42
N LYS A 349 -9.12 23.49 2.48
CA LYS A 349 -10.48 24.06 2.56
C LYS A 349 -10.65 24.96 3.79
N GLU A 350 -10.17 24.50 4.94
CA GLU A 350 -10.30 25.24 6.20
C GLU A 350 -9.37 26.45 6.23
N LEU A 351 -8.11 26.33 5.80
CA LEU A 351 -7.19 27.47 5.75
C LEU A 351 -7.66 28.58 4.79
N VAL A 352 -8.33 28.22 3.68
CA VAL A 352 -8.99 29.20 2.79
C VAL A 352 -10.17 29.86 3.49
N LYS A 353 -10.99 29.08 4.21
CA LYS A 353 -12.12 29.62 4.98
C LYS A 353 -11.65 30.58 6.08
N ASP A 354 -10.54 30.25 6.72
CA ASP A 354 -9.89 31.04 7.77
C ASP A 354 -9.12 32.25 7.20
N GLY A 355 -9.07 32.41 5.86
CA GLY A 355 -8.39 33.52 5.20
C GLY A 355 -6.87 33.49 5.31
N LYS A 356 -6.27 32.35 5.67
CA LYS A 356 -4.81 32.21 5.85
C LYS A 356 -4.07 31.91 4.55
N ILE A 357 -4.74 31.26 3.61
CA ILE A 357 -4.18 30.92 2.29
C ILE A 357 -5.18 31.25 1.21
N TYR A 358 -4.67 31.51 0.01
CA TYR A 358 -5.50 31.75 -1.17
C TYR A 358 -4.92 31.07 -2.42
N ASN A 359 -5.80 30.80 -3.37
CA ASN A 359 -5.46 30.25 -4.67
C ASN A 359 -5.48 31.40 -5.68
N LEU A 360 -4.42 31.54 -6.48
CA LEU A 360 -4.30 32.63 -7.45
C LEU A 360 -5.06 32.34 -8.75
N ASP A 361 -5.35 31.08 -9.05
CA ASP A 361 -5.84 30.64 -10.35
C ASP A 361 -7.35 30.34 -10.35
N ASN A 362 -7.98 30.11 -9.19
CA ASN A 362 -9.41 29.78 -9.10
C ASN A 362 -10.04 30.17 -7.76
N ASP A 363 -11.35 30.47 -7.76
CA ASP A 363 -12.14 30.62 -6.54
C ASP A 363 -12.51 29.25 -5.94
N VAL A 364 -11.78 28.88 -4.89
CA VAL A 364 -11.90 27.62 -4.16
C VAL A 364 -13.22 27.52 -3.39
N LYS A 365 -13.89 28.64 -3.07
CA LYS A 365 -15.15 28.63 -2.31
C LYS A 365 -16.27 27.87 -3.02
N SER A 366 -16.19 27.76 -4.35
CA SER A 366 -17.12 26.98 -5.18
C SER A 366 -16.91 25.46 -5.13
N ARG A 367 -15.77 24.98 -4.61
CA ARG A 367 -15.38 23.56 -4.66
C ARG A 367 -15.72 22.83 -3.37
N THR A 368 -16.66 21.88 -3.46
CA THR A 368 -17.15 21.14 -2.28
C THR A 368 -16.29 19.93 -1.88
N LYS A 369 -15.73 19.19 -2.84
CA LYS A 369 -15.05 17.88 -2.60
C LYS A 369 -13.52 17.86 -2.76
N LYS A 370 -12.98 18.53 -3.79
CA LYS A 370 -11.53 18.58 -4.08
C LYS A 370 -11.11 20.03 -4.32
N PRO A 371 -10.86 20.82 -3.26
CA PRO A 371 -10.41 22.20 -3.35
C PRO A 371 -9.11 22.34 -4.14
N VAL A 372 -8.13 21.44 -3.91
CA VAL A 372 -6.87 21.39 -4.65
C VAL A 372 -6.96 20.31 -5.72
N ARG A 373 -6.52 20.61 -6.94
CA ARG A 373 -6.47 19.63 -8.03
C ARG A 373 -5.08 19.62 -8.65
N PRO A 374 -4.15 18.80 -8.12
CA PRO A 374 -2.89 18.55 -8.78
C PRO A 374 -3.18 18.02 -10.19
N ASN A 375 -2.86 18.81 -11.21
CA ASN A 375 -3.04 18.48 -12.62
C ASN A 375 -4.49 18.35 -13.15
N TRP A 376 -5.38 19.30 -12.84
CA TRP A 376 -6.62 19.54 -13.64
C TRP A 376 -6.22 19.95 -15.07
N PRO A 377 -6.90 19.50 -16.15
CA PRO A 377 -6.27 19.14 -17.42
C PRO A 377 -5.57 20.33 -18.09
N ARG A 378 -4.27 20.48 -17.75
CA ARG A 378 -3.28 21.48 -18.20
C ARG A 378 -3.11 22.77 -17.37
N ALA A 379 -3.55 22.82 -16.11
CA ALA A 379 -3.08 23.83 -15.17
C ALA A 379 -3.05 23.29 -13.73
N SER A 380 -1.84 23.12 -13.19
CA SER A 380 -1.65 23.04 -11.73
C SER A 380 -1.91 24.42 -11.12
N GLU A 381 -2.28 24.45 -9.85
CA GLU A 381 -2.75 25.69 -9.21
C GLU A 381 -1.68 26.28 -8.30
N ARG A 382 -1.61 27.61 -8.26
CA ARG A 382 -0.69 28.37 -7.44
C ARG A 382 -1.36 28.80 -6.16
N TRP A 383 -0.70 28.50 -5.05
CA TRP A 383 -1.20 28.75 -3.70
C TRP A 383 -0.19 29.58 -2.92
N ALA A 384 -0.68 30.53 -2.14
CA ALA A 384 0.15 31.40 -1.30
C ALA A 384 -0.50 31.63 0.07
N LEU A 385 0.32 32.01 1.05
CA LEU A 385 -0.16 32.59 2.30
C LEU A 385 -0.71 33.98 2.03
N CYS A 386 -1.84 34.32 2.65
CA CYS A 386 -2.26 35.71 2.72
C CYS A 386 -1.18 36.52 3.46
N ALA A 387 -0.84 37.71 2.94
CA ALA A 387 -0.04 38.65 3.71
C ALA A 387 -0.84 39.06 4.96
N GLU A 388 -0.16 39.08 6.13
CA GLU A 388 -0.75 39.56 7.39
C GLU A 388 -1.18 41.02 7.31
#